data_AF-A0A382T5H3-F1
#
_entry.id   AF-A0A382T5H3-F1
#
_cell.length_a   1.000
_cell.length_b   1.000
_cell.length_c   1.000
_cell.angle_alpha   90.00
_cell.angle_beta   90.00
_cell.angle_gamma   90.00
#
_symmetry.space_group_name_H-M   'P 1'
#
loop_
_entity.id
_entity.type
_entity.pdbx_description
1 polymer ?
#
loop_
_entity_poly.entity_id
_entity_poly.type
_entity_poly.pdbx_seq_one_letter_code
_entity_poly.pdbx_strand_id
1 'polypeptide(L)'
;MVKWADYLISEVSYDPSHLILKIKQHTDNGKTISLGEVVDRNTLVDNLGHGAKYMTLYNALEKVRIGKNVKYFRAYEHHYVRIDKNKVTSDDLGDLPNLDDSNHEEKPALPKPKPKPADETRPLSTTSSAFFAEPVEETIEPVEETIEPVEETIEPVE
;
A
#
# COMPACT_ATOMS: atom_id res chain seq x y z
N MET A 1 -9.84 20.49 -18.07
CA MET A 1 -10.61 19.27 -17.76
C MET A 1 -10.87 19.26 -16.27
N VAL A 2 -12.05 18.82 -15.85
CA VAL A 2 -12.47 18.82 -14.44
C VAL A 2 -12.03 17.51 -13.82
N LYS A 3 -11.55 17.55 -12.57
CA LYS A 3 -11.24 16.38 -11.76
C LYS A 3 -12.48 15.48 -11.64
N TRP A 4 -12.36 14.21 -11.98
CA TRP A 4 -13.44 13.22 -11.90
C TRP A 4 -13.54 12.60 -10.51
N ALA A 5 -12.39 12.21 -9.95
CA ALA A 5 -12.27 11.49 -8.69
C ALA A 5 -10.96 11.87 -8.00
N ASP A 6 -10.68 11.37 -6.80
CA ASP A 6 -9.35 11.48 -6.18
C ASP A 6 -8.39 10.46 -6.80
N TYR A 7 -8.91 9.26 -7.05
CA TYR A 7 -8.18 8.14 -7.62
C TYR A 7 -8.99 7.44 -8.71
N LEU A 8 -8.29 6.85 -9.68
CA LEU A 8 -8.84 6.11 -10.81
C LEU A 8 -8.25 4.70 -10.82
N ILE A 9 -9.07 3.67 -11.05
CA ILE A 9 -8.64 2.26 -11.05
C ILE A 9 -8.66 1.72 -12.47
N SER A 10 -7.52 1.25 -12.97
CA SER A 10 -7.40 0.70 -14.33
C SER A 10 -7.35 -0.82 -14.40
N GLU A 11 -6.76 -1.47 -13.40
CA GLU A 11 -6.56 -2.91 -13.33
C GLU A 11 -6.87 -3.40 -11.90
N VAL A 12 -7.31 -4.65 -11.77
CA VAL A 12 -7.68 -5.26 -10.48
C VAL A 12 -7.34 -6.75 -10.47
N SER A 13 -6.89 -7.27 -9.34
CA SER A 13 -6.82 -8.72 -9.10
C SER A 13 -7.75 -9.12 -7.96
N TYR A 14 -8.30 -10.32 -8.07
CA TYR A 14 -9.23 -10.89 -7.10
C TYR A 14 -8.69 -12.20 -6.53
N ASP A 15 -9.05 -12.50 -5.29
CA ASP A 15 -8.82 -13.80 -4.67
C ASP A 15 -9.86 -14.85 -5.15
N PRO A 16 -9.71 -16.14 -4.79
CA PRO A 16 -10.69 -17.16 -5.11
C PRO A 16 -12.10 -16.92 -4.53
N SER A 17 -12.22 -16.07 -3.50
CA SER A 17 -13.49 -15.66 -2.89
C SER A 17 -14.11 -14.43 -3.57
N HIS A 18 -13.48 -13.94 -4.64
CA HIS A 18 -13.86 -12.73 -5.35
C HIS A 18 -13.81 -11.45 -4.50
N LEU A 19 -12.82 -11.36 -3.61
CA LEU A 19 -12.41 -10.14 -2.92
C LEU A 19 -11.20 -9.55 -3.64
N ILE A 20 -11.13 -8.22 -3.69
CA ILE A 20 -9.99 -7.54 -4.29
C ILE A 20 -8.74 -7.87 -3.49
N LEU A 21 -7.67 -8.28 -4.17
CA LEU A 21 -6.34 -8.40 -3.58
C LEU A 21 -5.57 -7.11 -3.76
N LYS A 22 -5.40 -6.70 -5.03
CA LYS A 22 -4.63 -5.52 -5.43
C LYS A 22 -5.33 -4.79 -6.56
N ILE A 23 -5.07 -3.50 -6.66
CA ILE A 23 -5.55 -2.65 -7.74
C ILE A 23 -4.39 -1.82 -8.28
N LYS A 24 -4.49 -1.43 -9.55
CA LYS A 24 -3.65 -0.39 -10.12
C LYS A 24 -4.41 0.93 -10.08
N GLN A 25 -4.02 1.79 -9.14
CA GLN A 25 -4.63 3.10 -8.95
C GLN A 25 -3.80 4.20 -9.61
N HIS A 26 -4.48 5.24 -10.08
CA HIS A 26 -3.87 6.45 -10.61
C HIS A 26 -4.45 7.66 -9.90
N THR A 27 -3.62 8.64 -9.60
CA THR A 27 -4.07 9.91 -9.00
C THR A 27 -4.59 10.83 -10.11
N ASP A 28 -5.79 11.36 -9.92
CA ASP A 28 -6.39 12.33 -10.84
C ASP A 28 -6.03 13.76 -10.42
N ASN A 29 -5.13 14.38 -11.21
CA ASN A 29 -4.71 15.76 -11.03
C ASN A 29 -5.59 16.75 -11.83
N GLY A 30 -6.72 16.28 -12.38
CA GLY A 30 -7.68 17.01 -13.19
C GLY A 30 -7.23 17.27 -14.63
N LYS A 31 -5.99 17.69 -14.84
CA LYS A 31 -5.39 17.86 -16.19
C LYS A 31 -4.65 16.63 -16.67
N THR A 32 -4.10 15.84 -15.74
CA THR A 32 -3.26 14.68 -16.02
C THR A 32 -3.57 13.55 -15.04
N ILE A 33 -3.36 12.32 -15.50
CA ILE A 33 -3.50 11.09 -14.71
C ILE A 33 -2.08 10.58 -14.43
N SER A 34 -1.81 10.09 -13.21
CA SER A 34 -0.49 9.51 -12.90
C SER A 34 -0.24 8.18 -13.63
N LEU A 35 1.01 7.70 -13.66
CA LEU A 35 1.40 6.48 -14.39
C LEU A 35 0.70 5.21 -13.89
N GLY A 36 0.30 5.19 -12.61
CA GLY A 36 -0.33 4.05 -11.95
C GLY A 36 0.58 3.44 -10.90
N GLU A 37 0.01 3.13 -9.74
CA GLU A 37 0.66 2.46 -8.62
C GLU A 37 -0.18 1.26 -8.20
N VAL A 38 0.47 0.15 -7.85
CA VAL A 38 -0.22 -1.03 -7.33
C VAL A 38 -0.45 -0.86 -5.84
N VAL A 39 -1.70 -0.95 -5.42
CA VAL A 39 -2.14 -0.72 -4.04
C VAL A 39 -2.99 -1.88 -3.56
N ASP A 40 -2.79 -2.27 -2.30
CA ASP A 40 -3.51 -3.36 -1.66
C ASP A 40 -4.95 -2.96 -1.28
N ARG A 41 -5.79 -3.98 -1.07
CA ARG A 41 -7.19 -3.81 -0.65
C ARG A 41 -7.36 -2.94 0.58
N ASN A 42 -6.50 -3.11 1.60
CA ASN A 42 -6.63 -2.39 2.87
C ASN A 42 -6.55 -0.88 2.64
N THR A 43 -5.52 -0.42 1.91
CA THR A 43 -5.36 0.99 1.55
C THR A 43 -6.52 1.52 0.72
N LEU A 44 -7.04 0.74 -0.24
CA LEU A 44 -8.23 1.12 -1.02
C LEU A 44 -9.45 1.33 -0.11
N VAL A 45 -9.72 0.37 0.77
CA VAL A 45 -10.86 0.38 1.68
C VAL A 45 -10.74 1.52 2.69
N ASP A 46 -9.54 1.73 3.26
CA ASP A 46 -9.26 2.81 4.20
C ASP A 46 -9.50 4.17 3.52
N ASN A 47 -9.00 4.37 2.31
CA ASN A 47 -9.20 5.61 1.57
C ASN A 47 -10.68 5.86 1.27
N LEU A 48 -11.41 4.83 0.81
CA LEU A 48 -12.86 4.91 0.60
C LEU A 48 -13.62 5.21 1.90
N GLY A 49 -13.21 4.60 3.02
CA GLY A 49 -13.76 4.83 4.36
C GLY A 49 -13.56 6.26 4.86
N HIS A 50 -12.44 6.89 4.49
CA HIS A 50 -12.16 8.31 4.77
C HIS A 50 -12.81 9.28 3.75
N GLY A 51 -13.61 8.78 2.81
CA GLY A 51 -14.38 9.60 1.87
C GLY A 51 -13.65 9.96 0.58
N ALA A 52 -12.50 9.34 0.29
CA ALA A 52 -11.85 9.51 -1.00
C ALA A 52 -12.72 8.95 -2.13
N LYS A 53 -12.77 9.68 -3.25
CA LYS A 53 -13.59 9.29 -4.40
C LYS A 53 -12.77 8.45 -5.37
N TYR A 54 -13.34 7.32 -5.77
CA TYR A 54 -12.74 6.41 -6.74
C TYR A 54 -13.67 6.21 -7.93
N MET A 55 -13.09 6.11 -9.13
CA MET A 55 -13.80 5.71 -10.35
C MET A 55 -12.99 4.68 -11.12
N THR A 56 -13.66 3.85 -11.90
CA THR A 56 -12.99 2.92 -12.82
C THR A 56 -12.52 3.62 -14.09
N LEU A 57 -11.45 3.13 -14.70
CA LEU A 57 -10.77 3.68 -15.86
C LEU A 57 -10.60 2.59 -16.91
N TYR A 58 -11.18 2.77 -18.09
CA TYR A 58 -11.06 1.82 -19.19
C TYR A 58 -10.20 2.40 -20.30
N ASN A 59 -9.16 1.68 -20.71
CA ASN A 59 -8.35 2.02 -21.87
C ASN A 59 -8.92 1.28 -23.09
N ALA A 60 -9.54 2.03 -24.01
CA ALA A 60 -10.12 1.47 -25.23
C ALA A 60 -9.49 2.12 -26.46
N LEU A 61 -8.71 1.36 -27.22
CA LEU A 61 -8.12 1.78 -28.51
C LEU A 61 -7.52 3.20 -28.45
N GLU A 62 -6.56 3.39 -27.54
CA GLU A 62 -5.84 4.66 -27.29
C GLU A 62 -6.66 5.81 -26.68
N LYS A 63 -7.94 5.57 -26.36
CA LYS A 63 -8.78 6.53 -25.64
C LYS A 63 -9.08 6.04 -24.24
N VAL A 64 -8.86 6.92 -23.29
CA VAL A 64 -9.25 6.72 -21.90
C VAL A 64 -10.73 7.01 -21.76
N ARG A 65 -11.48 6.07 -21.19
CA ARG A 65 -12.89 6.20 -20.86
C ARG A 65 -13.08 6.09 -19.36
N ILE A 66 -13.73 7.09 -18.79
CA ILE A 66 -14.10 7.10 -17.39
C ILE A 66 -15.30 6.17 -17.19
N GLY A 67 -15.19 5.31 -16.18
CA GLY A 67 -16.15 4.30 -15.82
C GLY A 67 -17.12 4.74 -14.73
N LYS A 68 -17.46 3.79 -13.85
CA LYS A 68 -18.44 3.99 -12.77
C LYS A 68 -17.74 4.38 -11.47
N ASN A 69 -18.51 5.00 -10.56
CA ASN A 69 -18.05 5.29 -9.21
C ASN A 69 -17.90 3.98 -8.42
N VAL A 70 -16.75 3.83 -7.78
CA VAL A 70 -16.47 2.75 -6.86
C VAL A 70 -17.08 3.12 -5.52
N LYS A 71 -17.77 2.17 -4.91
CA LYS A 71 -18.47 2.36 -3.66
C LYS A 71 -18.07 1.30 -2.67
N TYR A 72 -18.01 1.74 -1.43
CA TYR A 72 -17.81 0.90 -0.28
C TYR A 72 -19.17 0.57 0.34
N PHE A 73 -19.38 -0.71 0.63
CA PHE A 73 -20.61 -1.24 1.23
C PHE A 73 -20.25 -2.11 2.45
N ARG A 74 -21.03 -1.96 3.52
CA ARG A 74 -20.96 -2.83 4.69
C ARG A 74 -22.12 -3.82 4.66
N ALA A 75 -21.82 -5.12 4.73
CA ALA A 75 -22.83 -6.18 4.77
C ALA A 75 -22.34 -7.33 5.66
N TYR A 76 -23.21 -7.87 6.51
CA TYR A 76 -22.92 -9.04 7.37
C TYR A 76 -21.54 -8.97 8.04
N GLU A 77 -21.25 -7.82 8.67
CA GLU A 77 -20.00 -7.52 9.39
C GLU A 77 -18.73 -7.36 8.55
N HIS A 78 -18.82 -7.49 7.23
CA HIS A 78 -17.70 -7.35 6.31
C HIS A 78 -17.86 -6.12 5.41
N HIS A 79 -16.73 -5.75 4.79
CA HIS A 79 -16.63 -4.62 3.89
C HIS A 79 -16.42 -5.13 2.47
N TYR A 80 -17.18 -4.55 1.54
CA TYR A 80 -17.15 -4.90 0.13
C TYR A 80 -17.02 -3.65 -0.73
N VAL A 81 -16.30 -3.78 -1.83
CA VAL A 81 -16.03 -2.70 -2.77
C VAL A 81 -16.65 -3.06 -4.12
N ARG A 82 -17.63 -2.28 -4.55
CA ARG A 82 -18.41 -2.57 -5.77
C ARG A 82 -18.70 -1.30 -6.58
N ILE A 83 -18.88 -1.45 -7.89
CA ILE A 83 -19.35 -0.36 -8.77
C ILE A 83 -20.87 -0.38 -9.01
N ASP A 84 -21.51 -1.51 -8.70
CA ASP A 84 -22.95 -1.65 -8.75
C ASP A 84 -23.59 -1.24 -7.41
N LYS A 85 -24.92 -1.39 -7.32
CA LYS A 85 -25.66 -1.13 -6.08
C LYS A 85 -26.09 -2.45 -5.41
N ASN A 86 -25.46 -3.56 -5.77
CA ASN A 86 -25.87 -4.85 -5.29
C ASN A 86 -25.28 -5.10 -3.89
N LYS A 87 -26.06 -5.76 -3.03
CA LYS A 87 -25.65 -6.06 -1.64
C LYS A 87 -25.27 -7.53 -1.54
N VAL A 88 -24.11 -7.85 -2.09
CA VAL A 88 -23.56 -9.21 -2.13
C VAL A 88 -22.26 -9.25 -1.35
N THR A 89 -21.91 -10.43 -0.86
CA THR A 89 -20.69 -10.71 -0.10
C THR A 89 -19.48 -10.93 -1.01
N SER A 90 -19.30 -10.07 -2.03
CA SER A 90 -18.15 -10.11 -2.95
C SER A 90 -17.83 -8.71 -3.48
N ASP A 91 -16.57 -8.50 -3.86
CA ASP A 91 -16.14 -7.28 -4.52
C ASP A 91 -16.40 -7.37 -6.03
N ASP A 92 -16.59 -6.22 -6.69
CA ASP A 92 -16.88 -6.18 -8.14
C ASP A 92 -16.62 -4.79 -8.73
N LEU A 93 -15.51 -4.64 -9.45
CA LEU A 93 -15.15 -3.44 -10.19
C LEU A 93 -15.52 -3.51 -11.69
N GLY A 94 -16.37 -4.47 -12.07
CA GLY A 94 -16.78 -4.73 -13.44
C GLY A 94 -15.66 -5.35 -14.28
N ASP A 95 -15.73 -5.14 -15.59
CA ASP A 95 -14.84 -5.76 -16.59
C ASP A 95 -13.48 -5.05 -16.71
N LEU A 96 -12.82 -4.81 -15.57
CA LEU A 96 -11.45 -4.30 -15.57
C LEU A 96 -10.46 -5.43 -15.89
N PRO A 97 -9.37 -5.13 -16.62
CA PRO A 97 -8.30 -6.09 -16.88
C PRO A 97 -7.67 -6.60 -15.58
N ASN A 98 -7.24 -7.86 -15.60
CA ASN A 98 -6.56 -8.47 -14.46
C ASN A 98 -5.12 -7.94 -14.36
N LEU A 99 -4.69 -7.62 -13.15
CA LEU A 99 -3.33 -7.13 -12.89
C LEU A 99 -2.27 -8.21 -13.16
N ASP A 100 -2.57 -9.49 -12.95
CA ASP A 100 -1.61 -10.58 -13.15
C ASP A 100 -1.27 -10.81 -14.65
N ASP A 101 -2.20 -10.45 -15.54
CA ASP A 101 -2.01 -10.48 -16.99
C ASP A 101 -1.13 -9.32 -17.49
N SER A 102 -0.86 -8.31 -16.65
CA SER A 102 -0.11 -7.10 -17.03
C SER A 102 1.41 -7.22 -16.91
N ASN A 103 1.93 -8.45 -16.69
CA ASN A 103 3.37 -8.70 -16.61
C ASN A 103 4.12 -8.23 -17.88
N HIS A 104 4.73 -7.06 -17.74
CA HIS A 104 6.00 -6.64 -18.34
C HIS A 104 6.14 -6.73 -19.88
N GLU A 105 5.68 -5.70 -20.60
CA GLU A 105 6.59 -5.06 -21.57
C GLU A 105 7.51 -4.11 -20.81
N GLU A 106 8.43 -4.68 -20.03
CA GLU A 106 9.64 -3.98 -19.65
C GLU A 106 10.43 -3.75 -20.93
N LYS A 107 10.18 -2.59 -21.55
CA LYS A 107 11.06 -2.02 -22.57
C LYS A 107 12.50 -2.21 -22.08
N PRO A 108 13.36 -2.98 -22.76
CA PRO A 108 14.67 -3.31 -22.23
C PRO A 108 15.45 -2.03 -22.00
N ALA A 109 15.76 -1.77 -20.72
CA ALA A 109 16.64 -0.69 -20.34
C ALA A 109 17.99 -0.91 -21.03
N LEU A 110 18.35 0.04 -21.88
CA LEU A 110 19.63 0.12 -22.56
C LEU A 110 20.78 -0.12 -21.55
N PRO A 111 21.75 -1.00 -21.84
CA PRO A 111 22.77 -1.38 -20.87
C PRO A 111 23.63 -0.17 -20.48
N LYS A 112 23.66 0.14 -19.18
CA LYS A 112 24.59 1.10 -18.58
C LYS A 112 26.04 0.61 -18.81
N PRO A 113 26.99 1.46 -19.25
CA PRO A 113 28.37 1.04 -19.45
C PRO A 113 29.05 0.80 -18.09
N LYS A 114 29.64 -0.40 -17.99
CA LYS A 114 30.47 -0.94 -16.91
C LYS A 114 31.68 -0.03 -16.65
N PRO A 115 32.01 0.37 -15.40
CA PRO A 115 33.31 0.96 -15.13
C PRO A 115 34.38 -0.14 -15.13
N LYS A 116 35.49 0.10 -15.85
CA LYS A 116 36.70 -0.74 -15.87
C LYS A 116 37.35 -0.77 -14.47
N PRO A 117 37.83 -1.93 -13.98
CA PRO A 117 38.81 -1.96 -12.90
C PRO A 117 40.20 -1.68 -13.48
N ALA A 118 40.89 -0.68 -12.95
CA ALA A 118 42.33 -0.50 -13.16
C ALA A 118 43.03 -1.04 -11.90
N ASP A 119 43.85 -2.05 -12.15
CA ASP A 119 44.62 -2.82 -11.18
C ASP A 119 45.97 -2.14 -10.88
N GLU A 120 46.62 -2.60 -9.80
CA GLU A 120 48.03 -2.40 -9.40
C GLU A 120 48.49 -0.98 -8.95
N THR A 121 48.99 -0.74 -7.73
CA THR A 121 50.14 -1.43 -7.09
C THR A 121 50.29 -1.08 -5.58
N ARG A 122 50.65 -2.09 -4.79
CA ARG A 122 51.25 -2.22 -3.42
C ARG A 122 52.20 -1.09 -2.89
N PRO A 123 52.76 -1.16 -1.64
CA PRO A 123 52.38 -1.91 -0.40
C PRO A 123 52.53 -1.15 0.96
N LEU A 124 51.98 -1.75 2.02
CA LEU A 124 52.47 -1.89 3.42
C LEU A 124 53.15 -0.70 4.14
N SER A 125 52.55 -0.24 5.25
CA SER A 125 53.23 0.00 6.54
C SER A 125 52.18 0.19 7.65
N THR A 126 52.01 -0.72 8.61
CA THR A 126 52.80 -0.94 9.85
C THR A 126 52.05 -0.37 11.07
N THR A 127 51.41 -1.29 11.78
CA THR A 127 51.24 -1.42 13.24
C THR A 127 51.59 -0.24 14.15
N SER A 128 50.65 0.10 15.05
CA SER A 128 50.82 0.46 16.48
C SER A 128 49.55 1.23 16.89
N SER A 129 48.98 1.15 18.08
CA SER A 129 49.27 0.44 19.33
C SER A 129 48.02 0.67 20.18
N ALA A 130 47.64 -0.32 20.99
CA ALA A 130 46.62 -0.18 22.01
C ALA A 130 46.93 0.98 22.97
N PHE A 131 45.90 1.72 23.40
CA PHE A 131 45.89 2.35 24.72
C PHE A 131 44.47 2.62 25.21
N PHE A 132 44.05 1.82 26.19
CA PHE A 132 43.22 2.18 27.35
C PHE A 132 41.94 3.01 27.16
N ALA A 133 40.78 2.38 27.42
CA ALA A 133 40.10 2.56 28.71
C ALA A 133 38.92 1.57 28.83
N GLU A 134 38.94 0.83 29.93
CA GLU A 134 37.89 -0.06 30.44
C GLU A 134 36.68 0.72 31.01
N PRO A 135 35.56 0.04 31.31
CA PRO A 135 34.21 0.58 31.28
C PRO A 135 33.78 1.19 32.62
N VAL A 136 32.80 2.10 32.57
CA VAL A 136 32.04 2.50 33.77
C VAL A 136 30.66 1.85 33.67
N GLU A 137 30.45 0.85 34.52
CA GLU A 137 29.15 0.35 34.93
C GLU A 137 28.40 1.49 35.65
N GLU A 138 27.18 1.78 35.21
CA GLU A 138 26.20 2.45 36.07
C GLU A 138 24.92 1.61 36.08
N THR A 139 24.89 0.71 37.06
CA THR A 139 23.72 0.00 37.55
C THR A 139 22.70 1.04 38.03
N ILE A 140 21.52 1.06 37.43
CA ILE A 140 20.34 1.68 38.03
C ILE A 140 19.21 0.65 37.96
N GLU A 141 18.75 0.28 39.15
CA GLU A 141 17.79 -0.78 39.44
C GLU A 141 16.38 -0.47 38.87
N PRO A 142 15.57 -1.52 38.59
CA PRO A 142 14.21 -1.36 38.08
C PRO A 142 13.27 -0.85 39.17
N VAL A 143 12.57 0.26 38.90
CA VAL A 143 11.45 0.70 39.74
C VAL A 143 10.24 -0.16 39.39
N GLU A 144 9.85 -1.03 40.32
CA GLU A 144 8.58 -1.76 40.34
C GLU A 144 7.41 -0.76 40.48
N GLU A 145 6.72 -0.48 39.38
CA GLU A 145 5.45 0.25 39.44
C GLU A 145 4.33 -0.74 39.81
N THR A 146 4.00 -0.72 41.10
CA THR A 146 2.90 -1.48 41.70
C THR A 146 1.58 -0.97 41.11
N ILE A 147 0.91 -1.82 40.34
CA ILE A 147 -0.43 -1.55 39.81
C ILE A 147 -1.43 -1.93 40.90
N GLU A 148 -2.04 -0.94 41.55
CA GLU A 148 -3.19 -1.14 42.44
C GLU A 148 -4.44 -1.46 41.59
N PRO A 149 -5.12 -2.60 41.79
CA PRO A 149 -6.43 -2.81 41.18
C PRO A 149 -7.50 -2.06 41.99
N VAL A 150 -8.13 -1.08 41.37
CA VAL A 150 -9.34 -0.42 41.87
C VAL A 150 -10.47 -1.45 41.92
N GLU A 151 -10.99 -1.72 43.11
CA GLU A 151 -12.16 -2.57 43.34
C GLU A 151 -13.43 -1.92 42.73
N GLU A 152 -13.99 -2.55 41.71
CA GLU A 152 -15.27 -2.18 41.11
C GLU A 152 -16.42 -2.68 41.99
N THR A 153 -16.94 -1.80 42.85
CA THR A 153 -18.17 -2.04 43.62
C THR A 153 -19.36 -1.88 42.68
N ILE A 154 -20.00 -2.99 42.31
CA ILE A 154 -21.28 -3.02 41.60
C ILE A 154 -22.38 -3.28 42.63
N GLU A 155 -23.15 -2.25 42.97
CA GLU A 155 -24.41 -2.40 43.71
C GLU A 155 -25.51 -2.89 42.75
N PRO A 156 -26.32 -3.91 43.12
CA PRO A 156 -27.55 -4.22 42.40
C PRO A 156 -28.69 -3.32 42.91
N VAL A 157 -29.34 -2.60 42.00
CA VAL A 157 -30.63 -1.93 42.26
C VAL A 157 -31.77 -2.85 41.81
N GLU A 158 -32.74 -2.97 42.73
CA GLU A 158 -34.00 -3.76 42.73
C GLU A 158 -34.74 -3.92 41.39
#